data_AF-A0A3P9KMC8-F1
#
_entry.id   AF-A0A3P9KMC8-F1
#
_cell.length_a   1.000
_cell.length_b   1.000
_cell.length_c   1.000
_cell.angle_alpha   90.00
_cell.angle_beta   90.00
_cell.angle_gamma   90.00
#
_symmetry.space_group_name_H-M   'P 1'
#
loop_
_entity.id
_entity.type
_entity.pdbx_description
1 polymer ?
#
loop_
_entity_poly.entity_id
_entity_poly.type
_entity_poly.pdbx_seq_one_letter_code
_entity_poly.pdbx_strand_id
1 'polypeptide(L)'
;EHDAVQKKTFTKWINAQFSKVFLISDGLPLPQTKERGATRVHALNNVNKVLQVLHQNHVDLVNIGGTDIVDGNHKLTLGLIWSIILHWQVKDVMKDIMSNLQQNNSEKILLSWVRQCTRSYPEVNVLNFTTSWSDGLAFNGILHHFRPEAFSWDQVVRLSQMERLDHAFTVARDQLGIERLLDPEDVAVQLPDKKSIIMYVTSLFAVLPKDVSMDAIREVETLPRKFKTEDLHLCALLRQHVQMEDAGSSPQPEIPVTETEGDVEAGLLDVDLDSYQTTLEEVLTWLLSAEDTLQIQEEVSNDVEEVKEQFHTHEAFMMELTAHQSSVGNVLQAGNQLIAQGSLTEEEEEEIREQMSLLNSRWENLRVASMDRQARLHEVLMDLQQQQLQQLSDWLTQTEKRIKRIEMEPPAEDMEELQNDLEVEQVKVNSLTHMVVVVDENSGESTTAALEEQLQSLGERWAAVCRWTEEKWQKLQEVFLVWQQLLSDQVGWRVSHHFKKKKNF
;
A
#
# COMPACT_ATOMS: atom_id res chain seq x y z
N GLU A 1 13.98 0.07 2.86
CA GLU A 1 14.34 -1.36 3.02
C GLU A 1 13.38 -2.28 2.27
N HIS A 2 12.06 -2.13 2.48
CA HIS A 2 11.02 -2.88 1.74
C HIS A 2 11.20 -2.92 0.21
N ASP A 3 11.50 -1.80 -0.45
CA ASP A 3 11.72 -1.76 -1.90
C ASP A 3 12.91 -2.63 -2.36
N ALA A 4 13.95 -2.75 -1.53
CA ALA A 4 15.11 -3.59 -1.83
C ALA A 4 14.74 -5.08 -1.70
N VAL A 5 13.98 -5.44 -0.67
CA VAL A 5 13.44 -6.80 -0.48
C VAL A 5 12.49 -7.17 -1.61
N GLN A 6 11.58 -6.28 -1.99
CA GLN A 6 10.69 -6.47 -3.14
C GLN A 6 11.49 -6.67 -4.43
N LYS A 7 12.49 -5.84 -4.70
CA LYS A 7 13.36 -5.99 -5.87
C LYS A 7 14.05 -7.35 -5.90
N LYS A 8 14.64 -7.78 -4.79
CA LYS A 8 15.30 -9.09 -4.65
C LYS A 8 14.32 -10.24 -4.91
N THR A 9 13.19 -10.20 -4.22
CA THR A 9 12.13 -11.20 -4.26
C THR A 9 11.47 -11.31 -5.63
N PHE A 10 11.10 -10.17 -6.24
CA PHE A 10 10.52 -10.12 -7.58
C PHE A 10 11.52 -10.56 -8.65
N THR A 11 12.81 -10.22 -8.49
CA THR A 11 13.86 -10.70 -9.41
C THR A 11 13.98 -12.22 -9.37
N LYS A 12 14.01 -12.81 -8.16
CA LYS A 12 14.00 -14.28 -8.01
C LYS A 12 12.76 -14.89 -8.65
N TRP A 13 11.59 -14.32 -8.43
CA TRP A 13 10.36 -14.79 -9.05
C TRP A 13 10.40 -14.74 -10.58
N ILE A 14 10.85 -13.63 -11.16
CA ILE A 14 11.01 -13.48 -12.61
C ILE A 14 11.94 -14.58 -13.16
N ASN A 15 13.08 -14.80 -12.51
CA ASN A 15 14.05 -15.82 -12.91
C ASN A 15 13.48 -17.24 -12.81
N ALA A 16 12.65 -17.50 -11.80
CA ALA A 16 11.92 -18.75 -11.64
C ALA A 16 11.00 -19.03 -12.83
N GLN A 17 10.22 -18.02 -13.25
CA GLN A 17 9.31 -18.15 -14.39
C GLN A 17 10.08 -18.33 -15.71
N PHE A 18 11.16 -17.57 -15.91
CA PHE A 18 11.99 -17.73 -17.11
C PHE A 18 12.63 -19.12 -17.16
N SER A 19 13.13 -19.64 -16.05
CA SER A 19 13.72 -20.99 -16.01
C SER A 19 12.71 -22.06 -16.45
N LYS A 20 11.44 -21.94 -16.04
CA LYS A 20 10.35 -22.82 -16.51
C LYS A 20 10.09 -22.66 -18.01
N VAL A 21 10.06 -21.43 -18.53
CA VAL A 21 9.87 -21.17 -19.97
C VAL A 21 11.04 -21.72 -20.78
N PHE A 22 12.29 -21.54 -20.33
CA PHE A 22 13.47 -22.06 -21.01
C PHE A 22 13.46 -23.60 -21.09
N LEU A 23 13.08 -24.28 -19.99
CA LEU A 23 12.89 -25.74 -19.96
C LEU A 23 11.77 -26.24 -20.90
N ILE A 24 10.68 -25.47 -21.06
CA ILE A 24 9.59 -25.80 -21.99
C ILE A 24 9.98 -25.50 -23.44
N SER A 25 10.91 -24.57 -23.66
CA SER A 25 11.32 -24.07 -24.98
C SER A 25 12.47 -24.83 -25.66
N ASP A 26 12.86 -26.02 -25.14
CA ASP A 26 13.77 -26.98 -25.80
C ASP A 26 13.15 -27.58 -27.11
N GLY A 27 12.61 -26.72 -27.98
CA GLY A 27 12.09 -27.11 -29.29
C GLY A 27 11.21 -26.10 -30.03
N LEU A 28 10.80 -24.97 -29.44
CA LEU A 28 9.91 -24.01 -30.11
C LEU A 28 10.43 -22.56 -30.01
N PRO A 29 10.46 -21.80 -31.12
CA PRO A 29 10.93 -20.42 -31.12
C PRO A 29 9.98 -19.53 -30.31
N LEU A 30 10.53 -18.86 -29.29
CA LEU A 30 9.86 -17.79 -28.55
C LEU A 30 9.32 -16.72 -29.52
N PRO A 31 8.17 -16.06 -29.24
CA PRO A 31 7.58 -15.07 -30.14
C PRO A 31 8.56 -13.91 -30.36
N GLN A 32 9.13 -13.85 -31.57
CA GLN A 32 10.01 -12.78 -32.00
C GLN A 32 9.19 -11.54 -32.36
N THR A 33 8.96 -10.64 -31.39
CA THR A 33 8.41 -9.29 -31.66
C THR A 33 9.21 -8.17 -30.99
N LYS A 34 10.47 -8.43 -30.60
CA LYS A 34 11.38 -7.38 -30.12
C LYS A 34 11.88 -6.55 -31.30
N GLU A 35 11.57 -5.25 -31.32
CA GLU A 35 12.29 -4.32 -32.19
C GLU A 35 13.76 -4.29 -31.78
N ARG A 36 14.64 -4.68 -32.71
CA ARG A 36 16.09 -4.71 -32.47
C ARG A 36 16.66 -3.30 -32.68
N GLY A 37 16.95 -2.62 -31.57
CA GLY A 37 17.63 -1.32 -31.57
C GLY A 37 18.08 -0.94 -30.15
N ALA A 38 19.11 -0.10 -30.05
CA ALA A 38 19.71 0.31 -28.76
C ALA A 38 19.28 1.72 -28.31
N THR A 39 18.44 2.41 -29.09
CA THR A 39 18.01 3.77 -28.76
C THR A 39 16.79 3.75 -27.82
N ARG A 40 16.64 4.83 -27.03
CA ARG A 40 15.52 5.02 -26.08
C ARG A 40 14.15 4.82 -26.73
N VAL A 41 13.98 5.24 -27.99
CA VAL A 41 12.72 5.10 -28.75
C VAL A 41 12.36 3.62 -28.97
N HIS A 42 13.34 2.76 -29.28
CA HIS A 42 13.09 1.32 -29.42
C HIS A 42 12.71 0.67 -28.08
N ALA A 43 13.34 1.10 -26.98
CA ALA A 43 12.98 0.64 -25.64
C ALA A 43 11.54 1.04 -25.29
N LEU A 44 11.15 2.28 -25.58
CA LEU A 44 9.80 2.80 -25.35
C LEU A 44 8.75 2.06 -26.17
N ASN A 45 9.00 1.81 -27.46
CA ASN A 45 8.10 1.01 -28.30
C ASN A 45 7.93 -0.41 -27.75
N ASN A 46 9.01 -1.07 -27.33
CA ASN A 46 8.95 -2.41 -26.76
C ASN A 46 8.17 -2.42 -25.44
N VAL A 47 8.40 -1.46 -24.55
CA VAL A 47 7.66 -1.34 -23.28
C VAL A 47 6.18 -1.05 -23.55
N ASN A 48 5.85 -0.11 -24.43
CA ASN A 48 4.46 0.21 -24.76
C ASN A 48 3.69 -0.99 -25.35
N LYS A 49 4.35 -1.83 -26.16
CA LYS A 49 3.76 -3.09 -26.63
C LYS A 49 3.45 -4.04 -25.47
N VAL A 50 4.35 -4.15 -24.49
CA VAL A 50 4.11 -4.95 -23.27
C VAL A 50 2.93 -4.38 -22.50
N LEU A 51 2.91 -3.07 -22.22
CA LEU A 51 1.81 -2.42 -21.51
C LEU A 51 0.47 -2.60 -22.24
N GLN A 52 0.47 -2.57 -23.57
CA GLN A 52 -0.73 -2.84 -24.38
C GLN A 52 -1.23 -4.28 -24.19
N VAL A 53 -0.33 -5.27 -24.20
CA VAL A 53 -0.68 -6.67 -23.92
C VAL A 53 -1.25 -6.82 -22.51
N LEU A 54 -0.68 -6.14 -21.52
CA LEU A 54 -1.19 -6.17 -20.15
C LEU A 54 -2.61 -5.59 -20.07
N HIS A 55 -2.87 -4.45 -20.72
CA HIS A 55 -4.22 -3.86 -20.81
C HIS A 55 -5.22 -4.80 -21.50
N GLN A 56 -4.82 -5.45 -22.60
CA GLN A 56 -5.66 -6.41 -23.31
C GLN A 56 -6.02 -7.64 -22.46
N ASN A 57 -5.18 -7.98 -21.49
CA ASN A 57 -5.44 -9.07 -20.54
C ASN A 57 -6.13 -8.57 -19.25
N HIS A 58 -6.63 -7.33 -19.21
CA HIS A 58 -7.32 -6.77 -18.03
C HIS A 58 -6.44 -6.74 -16.77
N VAL A 59 -5.16 -6.39 -16.94
CA VAL A 59 -4.26 -6.11 -15.81
C VAL A 59 -4.44 -4.66 -15.38
N ASP A 60 -4.70 -4.46 -14.10
CA ASP A 60 -4.86 -3.13 -13.50
C ASP A 60 -3.49 -2.43 -13.40
N LEU A 61 -3.26 -1.44 -14.26
CA LEU A 61 -2.04 -0.64 -14.32
C LEU A 61 -2.35 0.79 -13.86
N VAL A 62 -2.18 1.04 -12.57
CA VAL A 62 -2.43 2.37 -11.98
C VAL A 62 -1.18 3.23 -12.12
N ASN A 63 -1.27 4.33 -12.87
CA ASN A 63 -0.20 5.34 -13.00
C ASN A 63 1.15 4.80 -13.51
N ILE A 64 1.15 3.84 -14.44
CA ILE A 64 2.37 3.28 -15.03
C ILE A 64 2.39 3.55 -16.53
N GLY A 65 3.27 4.46 -16.95
CA GLY A 65 3.55 4.77 -18.36
C GLY A 65 4.80 4.07 -18.88
N GLY A 66 4.93 4.00 -20.22
CA GLY A 66 6.11 3.40 -20.84
C GLY A 66 7.40 4.19 -20.60
N THR A 67 7.28 5.52 -20.43
CA THR A 67 8.40 6.41 -20.10
C THR A 67 8.98 6.09 -18.73
N ASP A 68 8.12 5.82 -17.74
CA ASP A 68 8.54 5.53 -16.36
C ASP A 68 9.47 4.31 -16.28
N ILE A 69 9.16 3.29 -17.08
CA ILE A 69 9.95 2.04 -17.12
C ILE A 69 11.27 2.25 -17.87
N VAL A 70 11.24 2.96 -19.00
CA VAL A 70 12.44 3.20 -19.81
C VAL A 70 13.41 4.15 -19.12
N ASP A 71 12.89 5.14 -18.40
CA ASP A 71 13.69 6.13 -17.68
C ASP A 71 14.11 5.64 -16.27
N GLY A 72 13.70 4.43 -15.89
CA GLY A 72 14.22 3.74 -14.72
C GLY A 72 13.57 4.12 -13.40
N ASN A 73 12.31 4.55 -13.39
CA ASN A 73 11.56 4.79 -12.16
C ASN A 73 11.37 3.46 -11.41
N HIS A 74 12.17 3.24 -10.37
CA HIS A 74 12.21 1.96 -9.65
C HIS A 74 10.88 1.64 -8.96
N LYS A 75 10.20 2.63 -8.39
CA LYS A 75 8.92 2.44 -7.68
C LYS A 75 7.82 1.97 -8.64
N LEU A 76 7.71 2.63 -9.80
CA LEU A 76 6.73 2.26 -10.83
C LEU A 76 7.10 0.96 -11.54
N THR A 77 8.40 0.66 -11.70
CA THR A 77 8.85 -0.63 -12.22
C THR A 77 8.48 -1.78 -11.28
N LEU A 78 8.68 -1.62 -9.96
CA LEU A 78 8.23 -2.60 -8.97
C LEU A 78 6.70 -2.71 -8.94
N GLY A 79 5.99 -1.58 -9.06
CA GLY A 79 4.53 -1.55 -9.22
C GLY A 79 4.04 -2.37 -10.40
N LEU A 80 4.67 -2.20 -11.57
CA LEU A 80 4.36 -2.95 -12.79
C LEU A 80 4.56 -4.45 -12.60
N ILE A 81 5.72 -4.85 -12.07
CA ILE A 81 6.02 -6.27 -11.81
C ILE A 81 5.01 -6.85 -10.81
N TRP A 82 4.65 -6.09 -9.77
CA TRP A 82 3.61 -6.51 -8.83
C TRP A 82 2.25 -6.69 -9.50
N SER A 83 1.80 -5.77 -10.37
CA SER A 83 0.53 -5.95 -11.10
C SER A 83 0.51 -7.23 -11.94
N ILE A 84 1.64 -7.59 -12.56
CA ILE A 84 1.80 -8.85 -13.30
C ILE A 84 1.70 -10.05 -12.34
N ILE A 85 2.43 -10.04 -11.23
CA ILE A 85 2.40 -11.10 -10.22
C ILE A 85 0.98 -11.26 -9.64
N LEU A 86 0.34 -10.15 -9.26
CA LEU A 86 -1.00 -10.14 -8.70
C LEU A 86 -2.02 -10.74 -9.68
N HIS A 87 -1.93 -10.39 -10.96
CA HIS A 87 -2.86 -10.90 -11.97
C HIS A 87 -2.66 -12.39 -12.26
N TRP A 88 -1.44 -12.81 -12.63
CA TRP A 88 -1.20 -14.18 -13.12
C TRP A 88 -0.78 -15.18 -12.06
N GLN A 89 -0.23 -14.76 -10.93
CA GLN A 89 0.10 -15.70 -9.87
C GLN A 89 -0.98 -15.71 -8.79
N VAL A 90 -1.46 -14.55 -8.35
CA VAL A 90 -2.41 -14.49 -7.22
C VAL A 90 -3.84 -14.72 -7.69
N LYS A 91 -4.37 -13.83 -8.54
CA LYS A 91 -5.76 -13.90 -9.02
C LYS A 91 -6.00 -15.17 -9.84
N ASP A 92 -5.09 -15.57 -10.73
CA ASP A 92 -5.25 -16.76 -11.56
C ASP A 92 -5.28 -18.07 -10.75
N VAL A 93 -4.36 -18.24 -9.78
CA VAL A 93 -4.32 -19.44 -8.92
C VAL A 93 -5.59 -19.60 -8.08
N MET A 94 -6.23 -18.47 -7.72
CA MET A 94 -7.45 -18.42 -6.91
C MET A 94 -8.74 -18.31 -7.72
N LYS A 95 -8.67 -18.23 -9.05
CA LYS A 95 -9.80 -17.92 -9.93
C LYS A 95 -11.03 -18.78 -9.66
N ASP A 96 -10.84 -20.09 -9.56
CA ASP A 96 -11.93 -21.05 -9.29
C ASP A 96 -12.58 -20.79 -7.93
N ILE A 97 -11.78 -20.51 -6.91
CA ILE A 97 -12.23 -20.28 -5.53
C ILE A 97 -12.93 -18.93 -5.43
N MET A 98 -12.38 -17.89 -6.06
CA MET A 98 -13.00 -16.58 -6.15
C MET A 98 -14.38 -16.66 -6.81
N SER A 99 -14.52 -17.46 -7.87
CA SER A 99 -15.83 -17.68 -8.51
C SER A 99 -16.80 -18.52 -7.68
N ASN A 100 -16.31 -19.58 -7.01
CA ASN A 100 -17.16 -20.48 -6.22
C ASN A 100 -17.67 -19.80 -4.94
N LEU A 101 -16.82 -18.98 -4.30
CA LEU A 101 -17.14 -18.31 -3.04
C LEU A 101 -17.68 -16.88 -3.24
N GLN A 102 -17.68 -16.36 -4.48
CA GLN A 102 -18.05 -14.97 -4.79
C GLN A 102 -17.26 -13.95 -3.95
N GLN A 103 -15.97 -14.24 -3.73
CA GLN A 103 -15.04 -13.39 -2.99
C GLN A 103 -13.91 -12.98 -3.92
N ASN A 104 -13.72 -11.68 -4.14
CA ASN A 104 -12.68 -11.14 -5.03
C ASN A 104 -11.40 -10.72 -4.27
N ASN A 105 -11.43 -10.70 -2.94
CA ASN A 105 -10.30 -10.30 -2.12
C ASN A 105 -9.36 -11.49 -1.88
N SER A 106 -8.25 -11.53 -2.63
CA SER A 106 -7.24 -12.59 -2.53
C SER A 106 -6.60 -12.67 -1.14
N GLU A 107 -6.45 -11.54 -0.43
CA GLU A 107 -5.86 -11.53 0.91
C GLU A 107 -6.78 -12.23 1.91
N LYS A 108 -8.08 -11.97 1.86
CA LYS A 108 -9.06 -12.66 2.72
C LYS A 108 -9.05 -14.17 2.49
N ILE A 109 -9.03 -14.59 1.23
CA ILE A 109 -8.99 -16.02 0.86
C ILE A 109 -7.73 -16.68 1.41
N LEU A 110 -6.56 -16.07 1.17
CA LEU A 110 -5.29 -16.59 1.70
C LEU A 110 -5.27 -16.61 3.22
N LEU A 111 -5.72 -15.54 3.88
CA LEU A 111 -5.68 -15.44 5.32
C LEU A 111 -6.60 -16.48 5.98
N SER A 112 -7.77 -16.69 5.39
CA SER A 112 -8.71 -17.75 5.78
C SER A 112 -8.06 -19.13 5.65
N TRP A 113 -7.45 -19.42 4.50
CA TRP A 113 -6.78 -20.70 4.25
C TRP A 113 -5.63 -20.96 5.23
N VAL A 114 -4.75 -19.96 5.44
CA VAL A 114 -3.62 -20.08 6.35
C VAL A 114 -4.10 -20.38 7.76
N ARG A 115 -5.08 -19.61 8.26
CA ARG A 115 -5.62 -19.81 9.62
C ARG A 115 -6.25 -21.19 9.80
N GLN A 116 -6.91 -21.69 8.77
CA GLN A 116 -7.45 -23.05 8.80
C GLN A 116 -6.34 -24.11 8.89
N CYS A 117 -5.25 -23.93 8.14
CA CYS A 117 -4.09 -24.81 8.20
C CYS A 117 -3.40 -24.75 9.57
N THR A 118 -3.32 -23.56 10.18
CA THR A 118 -2.57 -23.35 11.42
C THR A 118 -3.40 -23.51 12.70
N ARG A 119 -4.69 -23.83 12.60
CA ARG A 119 -5.63 -23.88 13.73
C ARG A 119 -5.21 -24.84 14.85
N SER A 120 -4.46 -25.89 14.52
CA SER A 120 -4.02 -26.92 15.46
C SER A 120 -2.71 -26.56 16.20
N TYR A 121 -2.12 -25.40 15.93
CA TYR A 121 -0.85 -24.97 16.55
C TYR A 121 -1.09 -23.77 17.46
N PRO A 122 -1.13 -23.96 18.79
CA PRO A 122 -1.46 -22.90 19.75
C PRO A 122 -0.52 -21.69 19.69
N GLU A 123 0.74 -21.90 19.30
CA GLU A 123 1.76 -20.86 19.20
C GLU A 123 1.60 -19.97 17.95
N VAL A 124 0.68 -20.33 17.03
CA VAL A 124 0.53 -19.67 15.74
C VAL A 124 -0.78 -18.91 15.65
N ASN A 125 -0.70 -17.58 15.57
CA ASN A 125 -1.85 -16.74 15.30
C ASN A 125 -1.59 -15.79 14.12
N VAL A 126 -2.16 -16.14 12.96
CA VAL A 126 -2.00 -15.35 11.73
C VAL A 126 -3.13 -14.34 11.59
N LEU A 127 -2.77 -13.05 11.60
CA LEU A 127 -3.69 -11.92 11.52
C LEU A 127 -3.42 -11.02 10.30
N ASN A 128 -2.21 -11.06 9.75
CA ASN A 128 -1.79 -10.23 8.62
C ASN A 128 -0.76 -10.95 7.73
N PHE A 129 -0.28 -10.29 6.67
CA PHE A 129 0.80 -10.77 5.79
C PHE A 129 2.14 -10.05 6.04
N THR A 130 2.36 -9.54 7.25
CA THR A 130 3.61 -8.88 7.64
C THR A 130 4.13 -9.51 8.93
N THR A 131 3.76 -8.97 10.10
CA THR A 131 4.31 -9.34 11.40
C THR A 131 3.95 -10.75 11.85
N SER A 132 2.80 -11.30 11.43
CA SER A 132 2.40 -12.68 11.76
C SER A 132 3.31 -13.77 11.16
N TRP A 133 4.25 -13.39 10.30
CA TRP A 133 5.13 -14.32 9.57
C TRP A 133 6.60 -14.17 9.94
N SER A 134 6.95 -13.13 10.70
CA SER A 134 8.35 -12.79 10.97
C SER A 134 9.04 -13.89 11.76
N ASP A 135 8.36 -14.54 12.70
CA ASP A 135 8.92 -15.60 13.56
C ASP A 135 9.12 -16.96 12.89
N GLY A 136 8.65 -17.12 11.64
CA GLY A 136 8.72 -18.35 10.85
C GLY A 136 7.78 -19.49 11.28
N LEU A 137 7.00 -19.36 12.34
CA LEU A 137 6.13 -20.45 12.82
C LEU A 137 4.95 -20.70 11.86
N ALA A 138 4.35 -19.63 11.31
CA ALA A 138 3.25 -19.76 10.36
C ALA A 138 3.61 -20.58 9.12
N PHE A 139 4.81 -20.36 8.54
CA PHE A 139 5.28 -21.13 7.39
C PHE A 139 5.42 -22.62 7.72
N ASN A 140 6.06 -22.93 8.85
CA ASN A 140 6.21 -24.31 9.29
C ASN A 140 4.86 -24.95 9.62
N GLY A 141 3.92 -24.21 10.21
CA GLY A 141 2.59 -24.72 10.58
C GLY A 141 1.80 -25.19 9.36
N ILE A 142 1.85 -24.43 8.26
CA ILE A 142 1.25 -24.83 6.98
C ILE A 142 1.91 -26.10 6.44
N LEU A 143 3.24 -26.16 6.43
CA LEU A 143 3.98 -27.32 5.91
C LEU A 143 3.70 -28.58 6.74
N HIS A 144 3.73 -28.47 8.07
CA HIS A 144 3.46 -29.58 8.98
C HIS A 144 1.99 -30.03 8.91
N HIS A 145 1.04 -29.12 8.68
CA HIS A 145 -0.37 -29.48 8.51
C HIS A 145 -0.59 -30.47 7.35
N PHE A 146 0.04 -30.21 6.20
CA PHE A 146 -0.09 -31.09 5.03
C PHE A 146 0.91 -32.24 5.00
N ARG A 147 2.02 -32.13 5.75
CA ARG A 147 3.09 -33.13 5.82
C ARG A 147 3.57 -33.32 7.27
N PRO A 148 2.75 -33.89 8.17
CA PRO A 148 3.10 -34.04 9.59
C PRO A 148 4.31 -34.96 9.81
N GLU A 149 4.55 -35.90 8.90
CA GLU A 149 5.68 -36.83 8.96
C GLU A 149 7.00 -36.22 8.44
N ALA A 150 6.98 -34.99 7.90
CA ALA A 150 8.16 -34.37 7.31
C ALA A 150 9.20 -33.94 8.35
N PHE A 151 8.74 -33.48 9.51
CA PHE A 151 9.57 -32.98 10.61
C PHE A 151 8.74 -32.89 11.89
N SER A 152 9.39 -32.78 13.05
CA SER A 152 8.72 -32.65 14.34
C SER A 152 8.39 -31.19 14.66
N TRP A 153 7.13 -30.88 14.95
CA TRP A 153 6.69 -29.55 15.38
C TRP A 153 7.45 -29.05 16.62
N ASP A 154 7.62 -29.90 17.64
CA ASP A 154 8.32 -29.54 18.88
C ASP A 154 9.76 -29.10 18.63
N GLN A 155 10.42 -29.67 17.62
CA GLN A 155 11.77 -29.26 17.24
C GLN A 155 11.77 -27.86 16.62
N VAL A 156 10.81 -27.56 15.74
CA VAL A 156 10.69 -26.25 15.09
C VAL A 156 10.44 -25.14 16.11
N VAL A 157 9.58 -25.38 17.10
CA VAL A 157 9.28 -24.40 18.16
C VAL A 157 10.54 -24.05 18.97
N ARG A 158 11.52 -24.96 19.09
CA ARG A 158 12.78 -24.69 19.80
C ARG A 158 13.86 -23.98 18.96
N LEU A 159 13.69 -23.91 17.64
CA LEU A 159 14.63 -23.20 16.77
C LEU A 159 14.51 -21.68 16.93
N SER A 160 15.57 -20.94 16.62
CA SER A 160 15.51 -19.49 16.50
C SER A 160 14.67 -19.05 15.29
N GLN A 161 14.20 -17.80 15.30
CA GLN A 161 13.45 -17.20 14.19
C GLN A 161 14.12 -17.41 12.81
N MET A 162 15.42 -17.14 12.72
CA MET A 162 16.19 -17.32 11.48
C MET A 162 16.25 -18.79 11.03
N GLU A 163 16.46 -19.71 11.97
CA GLU A 163 16.51 -21.15 11.68
C GLU A 163 15.13 -21.69 11.26
N ARG A 164 14.04 -21.23 11.88
CA ARG A 164 12.68 -21.61 11.51
C ARG A 164 12.35 -21.19 10.08
N LEU A 165 12.73 -19.98 9.69
CA LEU A 165 12.53 -19.46 8.33
C LEU A 165 13.36 -20.24 7.31
N ASP A 166 14.65 -20.44 7.57
CA ASP A 166 15.51 -21.24 6.68
C ASP A 166 15.00 -22.68 6.53
N HIS A 167 14.59 -23.28 7.64
CA HIS A 167 14.00 -24.62 7.67
C HIS A 167 12.74 -24.68 6.81
N ALA A 168 11.78 -23.77 7.00
CA ALA A 168 10.55 -23.74 6.22
C ALA A 168 10.82 -23.63 4.71
N PHE A 169 11.70 -22.71 4.31
CA PHE A 169 12.02 -22.50 2.90
C PHE A 169 12.78 -23.67 2.28
N THR A 170 13.60 -24.36 3.07
CA THR A 170 14.31 -25.58 2.66
C THR A 170 13.34 -26.74 2.48
N VAL A 171 12.44 -26.97 3.44
CA VAL A 171 11.42 -28.03 3.35
C VAL A 171 10.46 -27.79 2.18
N ALA A 172 10.00 -26.55 1.99
CA ALA A 172 9.14 -26.19 0.86
C ALA A 172 9.82 -26.45 -0.50
N ARG A 173 11.11 -26.15 -0.62
CA ARG A 173 11.89 -26.47 -1.83
C ARG A 173 12.01 -27.97 -2.05
N ASP A 174 12.45 -28.69 -1.02
CA ASP A 174 12.81 -30.10 -1.16
C ASP A 174 11.60 -31.01 -1.31
N GLN A 175 10.47 -30.68 -0.65
CA GLN A 175 9.28 -31.53 -0.63
C GLN A 175 8.18 -31.08 -1.59
N LEU A 176 8.09 -29.79 -1.91
CA LEU A 176 7.03 -29.22 -2.74
C LEU A 176 7.55 -28.60 -4.04
N GLY A 177 8.88 -28.53 -4.24
CA GLY A 177 9.49 -27.92 -5.41
C GLY A 177 9.29 -26.41 -5.49
N ILE A 178 9.02 -25.75 -4.35
CA ILE A 178 8.80 -24.30 -4.29
C ILE A 178 10.15 -23.60 -4.19
N GLU A 179 10.40 -22.66 -5.10
CA GLU A 179 11.65 -21.90 -5.10
C GLU A 179 11.78 -21.00 -3.87
N ARG A 180 13.02 -20.80 -3.38
CA ARG A 180 13.31 -19.97 -2.21
C ARG A 180 13.28 -18.47 -2.56
N LEU A 181 12.07 -17.96 -2.79
CA LEU A 181 11.82 -16.56 -3.19
C LEU A 181 12.17 -15.56 -2.08
N LEU A 182 11.98 -15.96 -0.82
CA LEU A 182 12.30 -15.16 0.36
C LEU A 182 13.62 -15.63 0.98
N ASP A 183 14.40 -14.69 1.50
CA ASP A 183 15.53 -15.00 2.36
C ASP A 183 15.16 -14.82 3.82
N PRO A 184 15.65 -15.67 4.74
CA PRO A 184 15.32 -15.59 6.16
C PRO A 184 15.58 -14.20 6.76
N GLU A 185 16.69 -13.55 6.40
CA GLU A 185 17.06 -12.23 6.92
C GLU A 185 16.10 -11.11 6.50
N ASP A 186 15.44 -11.24 5.35
CA ASP A 186 14.51 -10.24 4.84
C ASP A 186 13.10 -10.38 5.48
N VAL A 187 12.86 -11.51 6.18
CA VAL A 187 11.60 -11.83 6.86
C VAL A 187 11.74 -11.74 8.38
N ALA A 188 12.92 -12.04 8.92
CA ALA A 188 13.23 -11.95 10.34
C ALA A 188 13.43 -10.49 10.83
N VAL A 189 12.54 -9.60 10.41
CA VAL A 189 12.55 -8.17 10.72
C VAL A 189 11.23 -7.78 11.40
N GLN A 190 11.21 -6.59 12.03
CA GLN A 190 10.00 -6.12 12.75
C GLN A 190 8.78 -5.99 11.83
N LEU A 191 8.99 -5.57 10.59
CA LEU A 191 7.93 -5.41 9.59
C LEU A 191 8.38 -6.03 8.26
N PRO A 192 8.03 -7.30 7.98
CA PRO A 192 8.33 -7.93 6.70
C PRO A 192 7.51 -7.31 5.56
N ASP A 193 8.03 -7.38 4.34
CA ASP A 193 7.31 -6.86 3.17
C ASP A 193 6.05 -7.67 2.82
N LYS A 194 4.89 -7.04 2.90
CA LYS A 194 3.57 -7.66 2.67
C LYS A 194 3.47 -8.38 1.33
N LYS A 195 3.93 -7.74 0.24
CA LYS A 195 3.80 -8.27 -1.13
C LYS A 195 4.66 -9.52 -1.31
N SER A 196 5.86 -9.50 -0.75
CA SER A 196 6.81 -10.62 -0.76
C SER A 196 6.24 -11.83 -0.02
N ILE A 197 5.65 -11.63 1.16
CA ILE A 197 4.98 -12.70 1.92
C ILE A 197 3.79 -13.27 1.14
N ILE A 198 2.89 -12.41 0.64
CA ILE A 198 1.73 -12.87 -0.17
C ILE A 198 2.19 -13.70 -1.36
N MET A 199 3.23 -13.26 -2.07
CA MET A 199 3.75 -13.97 -3.24
C MET A 199 4.28 -15.37 -2.89
N TYR A 200 4.98 -15.50 -1.75
CA TYR A 200 5.47 -16.80 -1.30
C TYR A 200 4.34 -17.71 -0.80
N VAL A 201 3.41 -17.17 0.00
CA VAL A 201 2.24 -17.92 0.49
C VAL A 201 1.33 -18.38 -0.67
N THR A 202 1.18 -17.55 -1.70
CA THR A 202 0.46 -17.93 -2.92
C THR A 202 1.14 -19.10 -3.63
N SER A 203 2.48 -19.18 -3.57
CA SER A 203 3.23 -20.32 -4.13
C SER A 203 2.96 -21.62 -3.37
N LEU A 204 2.82 -21.56 -2.04
CA LEU A 204 2.38 -22.68 -1.21
C LEU A 204 0.93 -23.07 -1.55
N PHE A 205 0.03 -22.11 -1.60
CA PHE A 205 -1.38 -22.29 -1.93
C PHE A 205 -1.60 -22.91 -3.32
N ALA A 206 -0.71 -22.61 -4.28
CA ALA A 206 -0.82 -23.14 -5.64
C ALA A 206 -0.60 -24.66 -5.72
N VAL A 207 0.20 -25.23 -4.81
CA VAL A 207 0.61 -26.65 -4.86
C VAL A 207 -0.01 -27.52 -3.75
N LEU A 208 -0.60 -26.89 -2.74
CA LEU A 208 -1.26 -27.57 -1.63
C LEU A 208 -2.78 -27.62 -1.81
N PRO A 209 -3.50 -28.53 -1.12
CA PRO A 209 -4.95 -28.57 -1.13
C PRO A 209 -5.58 -27.21 -0.75
N LYS A 210 -6.54 -26.78 -1.57
CA LYS A 210 -7.14 -25.43 -1.49
C LYS A 210 -8.50 -25.45 -0.79
N ASP A 211 -8.53 -26.04 0.41
CA ASP A 211 -9.76 -26.14 1.20
C ASP A 211 -10.05 -24.80 1.88
N VAL A 212 -10.99 -24.04 1.33
CA VAL A 212 -11.45 -22.75 1.87
C VAL A 212 -12.97 -22.73 1.93
N SER A 213 -13.54 -22.45 3.11
CA SER A 213 -14.99 -22.35 3.32
C SER A 213 -15.44 -20.91 3.54
N MET A 214 -16.72 -20.62 3.24
CA MET A 214 -17.31 -19.31 3.53
C MET A 214 -17.29 -18.98 5.03
N ASP A 215 -17.43 -19.98 5.90
CA ASP A 215 -17.39 -19.77 7.34
C ASP A 215 -15.98 -19.36 7.80
N ALA A 216 -14.94 -19.96 7.24
CA ALA A 216 -13.56 -19.56 7.52
C ALA A 216 -13.24 -18.14 6.99
N ILE A 217 -13.86 -17.72 5.88
CA ILE A 217 -13.74 -16.34 5.38
C ILE A 217 -14.45 -15.36 6.31
N ARG A 218 -15.65 -15.69 6.80
CA ARG A 218 -16.37 -14.85 7.77
C ARG A 218 -15.63 -14.71 9.09
N GLU A 219 -14.96 -15.78 9.56
CA GLU A 219 -14.12 -15.71 10.75
C GLU A 219 -13.04 -14.63 10.60
N VAL A 220 -12.41 -14.54 9.42
CA VAL A 220 -11.42 -13.49 9.11
C VAL A 220 -12.01 -12.08 9.20
N GLU A 221 -13.28 -11.90 8.80
CA GLU A 221 -13.94 -10.59 8.90
C GLU A 221 -14.23 -10.16 10.34
N THR A 222 -14.40 -11.15 11.23
CA THR A 222 -14.64 -10.97 12.68
C THR A 222 -13.37 -10.95 13.52
N LEU A 223 -12.19 -11.21 12.92
CA LEU A 223 -10.94 -11.08 13.64
C LEU A 223 -10.82 -9.67 14.20
N PRO A 224 -10.14 -9.50 15.36
CA PRO A 224 -9.81 -8.18 15.87
C PRO A 224 -9.02 -7.45 14.79
N ARG A 225 -9.73 -6.61 14.03
CA ARG A 225 -9.08 -5.55 13.28
C ARG A 225 -8.48 -4.69 14.38
N LYS A 226 -7.15 -4.67 14.53
CA LYS A 226 -6.56 -3.45 15.08
C LYS A 226 -7.09 -2.37 14.13
N PHE A 227 -7.99 -1.53 14.65
CA PHE A 227 -9.10 -0.80 13.98
C PHE A 227 -10.47 -1.51 13.92
N LYS A 228 -11.14 -1.60 15.08
CA LYS A 228 -12.44 -0.95 15.28
C LYS A 228 -12.80 -0.76 16.75
N THR A 229 -13.30 0.44 17.00
CA THR A 229 -13.83 1.06 18.21
C THR A 229 -15.01 0.30 18.84
N GLU A 230 -14.79 -0.85 19.46
CA GLU A 230 -15.87 -1.60 20.17
C GLU A 230 -15.55 -2.01 21.62
N ASP A 231 -14.41 -1.60 22.19
CA ASP A 231 -14.20 -1.69 23.66
C ASP A 231 -14.86 -0.52 24.43
N LEU A 232 -15.46 0.45 23.72
CA LEU A 232 -16.15 1.58 24.34
C LEU A 232 -17.48 1.23 25.03
N HIS A 233 -18.13 0.10 24.71
CA HIS A 233 -19.44 -0.21 25.30
C HIS A 233 -19.38 -1.05 26.57
N LEU A 234 -18.39 -1.95 26.71
CA LEU A 234 -18.32 -2.82 27.89
C LEU A 234 -17.72 -2.10 29.11
N CYS A 235 -16.79 -1.17 28.88
CA CYS A 235 -16.22 -0.32 29.93
C CYS A 235 -17.17 0.79 30.42
N ALA A 236 -18.11 1.25 29.59
CA ALA A 236 -19.11 2.24 29.99
C ALA A 236 -20.20 1.64 30.91
N LEU A 237 -20.60 0.39 30.68
CA LEU A 237 -21.58 -0.31 31.52
C LEU A 237 -21.03 -0.68 32.90
N LEU A 238 -19.73 -0.98 33.01
CA LEU A 238 -19.09 -1.26 34.29
C LEU A 238 -18.87 0.00 35.16
N ARG A 239 -18.84 1.19 34.56
CA ARG A 239 -18.79 2.46 35.32
C ARG A 239 -20.15 2.94 35.84
N GLN A 240 -21.26 2.49 35.28
CA GLN A 240 -22.60 2.88 35.75
C GLN A 240 -23.16 2.04 36.91
N HIS A 241 -22.45 1.00 37.36
CA HIS A 241 -22.90 0.12 38.44
C HIS A 241 -22.09 0.24 39.76
N VAL A 242 -21.29 1.30 39.94
CA VAL A 242 -20.49 1.53 41.16
C VAL A 242 -20.84 2.83 41.91
N GLN A 243 -21.81 3.62 41.44
CA GLN A 243 -22.28 4.81 42.17
C GLN A 243 -23.80 4.86 42.29
N MET A 244 -24.37 3.93 43.03
CA MET A 244 -25.56 4.13 43.87
C MET A 244 -25.85 2.83 44.61
N GLU A 245 -25.34 2.70 45.83
CA GLU A 245 -26.01 2.05 46.98
C GLU A 245 -25.05 2.08 48.18
N ASP A 246 -25.08 3.18 48.93
CA ASP A 246 -24.83 3.15 50.37
C ASP A 246 -26.20 3.23 51.05
N ALA A 247 -26.67 2.09 51.58
CA ALA A 247 -27.47 1.99 52.80
C ALA A 247 -28.00 0.55 52.99
N GLY A 248 -27.45 -0.16 53.98
CA GLY A 248 -28.25 -1.06 54.82
C GLY A 248 -28.04 -2.57 54.69
N SER A 249 -27.57 -3.15 55.80
CA SER A 249 -27.82 -4.51 56.31
C SER A 249 -27.33 -5.75 55.54
N SER A 250 -26.53 -6.55 56.27
CA SER A 250 -26.38 -8.02 56.19
C SER A 250 -27.73 -8.76 56.04
N PRO A 251 -27.78 -10.04 55.57
CA PRO A 251 -26.84 -11.12 55.92
C PRO A 251 -26.37 -12.07 54.80
N GLN A 252 -25.26 -12.76 55.14
CA GLN A 252 -24.66 -14.01 54.64
C GLN A 252 -25.61 -15.05 53.99
N PRO A 253 -25.08 -15.88 53.06
CA PRO A 253 -25.10 -17.33 53.32
C PRO A 253 -23.75 -18.06 53.06
N GLU A 254 -23.64 -19.21 53.72
CA GLU A 254 -22.47 -20.07 53.95
C GLU A 254 -22.07 -20.99 52.76
N ILE A 255 -20.75 -21.10 52.48
CA ILE A 255 -19.85 -22.30 52.42
C ILE A 255 -20.35 -23.53 51.58
N PRO A 256 -19.55 -24.17 50.68
CA PRO A 256 -18.29 -24.79 51.10
C PRO A 256 -17.04 -24.76 50.20
N VAL A 257 -15.94 -24.62 50.94
CA VAL A 257 -14.56 -24.99 50.64
C VAL A 257 -14.51 -26.44 50.13
N THR A 258 -13.85 -26.66 49.00
CA THR A 258 -13.22 -27.94 48.70
C THR A 258 -11.78 -27.67 48.29
N GLU A 259 -10.89 -28.20 49.11
CA GLU A 259 -9.46 -28.30 48.90
C GLU A 259 -9.19 -29.13 47.65
N THR A 260 -8.45 -28.58 46.70
CA THR A 260 -7.57 -29.36 45.84
C THR A 260 -6.31 -28.55 45.61
N GLU A 261 -5.31 -28.85 46.45
CA GLU A 261 -3.90 -28.63 46.13
C GLU A 261 -3.60 -29.29 44.77
N GLY A 262 -3.00 -28.51 43.88
CA GLY A 262 -2.64 -28.92 42.54
C GLY A 262 -1.73 -27.86 41.95
N ASP A 263 -0.47 -27.89 42.38
CA ASP A 263 0.65 -27.19 41.76
C ASP A 263 0.59 -27.35 40.23
N VAL A 264 0.19 -26.29 39.55
CA VAL A 264 0.55 -26.05 38.16
C VAL A 264 1.04 -24.62 38.11
N GLU A 265 2.32 -24.48 38.44
CA GLU A 265 3.14 -23.30 38.27
C GLU A 265 3.13 -22.93 36.78
N ALA A 266 2.15 -22.13 36.38
CA ALA A 266 2.17 -21.39 35.14
C ALA A 266 3.31 -20.39 35.27
N GLY A 267 4.30 -20.48 34.39
CA GLY A 267 5.49 -19.64 34.38
C GLY A 267 5.14 -18.16 34.35
N LEU A 268 5.01 -17.56 35.54
CA LEU A 268 5.10 -16.14 35.78
C LEU A 268 6.58 -15.80 35.62
N LEU A 269 6.94 -15.18 34.51
CA LEU A 269 8.13 -14.34 34.52
C LEU A 269 7.87 -13.29 35.59
N ASP A 270 8.65 -13.35 36.66
CA ASP A 270 8.62 -12.40 37.77
C ASP A 270 8.85 -11.00 37.18
N VAL A 271 7.77 -10.23 37.01
CA VAL A 271 7.86 -8.83 36.57
C VAL A 271 8.38 -8.07 37.77
N ASP A 272 9.69 -7.83 37.79
CA ASP A 272 10.33 -7.07 38.85
C ASP A 272 10.03 -5.57 38.68
N LEU A 273 9.92 -4.86 39.80
CA LEU A 273 9.59 -3.43 39.86
C LEU A 273 10.59 -2.61 39.03
N ASP A 274 11.88 -2.96 39.07
CA ASP A 274 12.94 -2.32 38.30
C ASP A 274 12.73 -2.45 36.78
N SER A 275 12.23 -3.61 36.32
CA SER A 275 11.92 -3.82 34.91
C SER A 275 10.71 -3.00 34.46
N TYR A 276 9.68 -2.91 35.30
CA TYR A 276 8.53 -2.04 35.04
C TYR A 276 8.97 -0.57 34.94
N GLN A 277 9.73 -0.07 35.92
CA GLN A 277 10.18 1.32 35.93
C GLN A 277 11.03 1.65 34.69
N THR A 278 11.95 0.76 34.29
CA THR A 278 12.76 0.95 33.07
C THR A 278 11.87 1.08 31.83
N THR A 279 10.89 0.18 31.66
CA THR A 279 9.99 0.22 30.49
C THR A 279 9.05 1.42 30.50
N LEU A 280 8.60 1.86 31.69
CA LEU A 280 7.79 3.06 31.86
C LEU A 280 8.57 4.31 31.47
N GLU A 281 9.82 4.45 31.94
CA GLU A 281 10.70 5.57 31.62
C GLU A 281 10.98 5.68 30.11
N GLU A 282 11.24 4.55 29.44
CA GLU A 282 11.43 4.51 27.99
C GLU A 282 10.20 5.04 27.25
N VAL A 283 9.00 4.58 27.63
CA VAL A 283 7.73 5.02 27.01
C VAL A 283 7.43 6.49 27.32
N LEU A 284 7.67 6.97 28.55
CA LEU A 284 7.46 8.37 28.92
C LEU A 284 8.44 9.31 28.21
N THR A 285 9.69 8.89 28.04
CA THR A 285 10.71 9.65 27.30
C THR A 285 10.32 9.79 25.84
N TRP A 286 9.87 8.69 25.23
CA TRP A 286 9.36 8.73 23.88
C TRP A 286 8.11 9.61 23.76
N LEU A 287 7.15 9.49 24.69
CA LEU A 287 5.94 10.31 24.70
C LEU A 287 6.25 11.81 24.76
N LEU A 288 7.22 12.22 25.58
CA LEU A 288 7.68 13.62 25.64
C LEU A 288 8.19 14.08 24.26
N SER A 289 9.05 13.28 23.63
CA SER A 289 9.58 13.59 22.29
C SER A 289 8.48 13.66 21.23
N ALA A 290 7.48 12.77 21.30
CA ALA A 290 6.38 12.71 20.35
C ALA A 290 5.40 13.89 20.52
N GLU A 291 5.10 14.28 21.76
CA GLU A 291 4.32 15.47 22.09
C GLU A 291 5.01 16.74 21.57
N ASP A 292 6.31 16.91 21.81
CA ASP A 292 7.09 18.04 21.29
C ASP A 292 7.09 18.06 19.76
N THR A 293 7.27 16.89 19.13
CA THR A 293 7.24 16.76 17.67
C THR A 293 5.89 17.20 17.09
N LEU A 294 4.78 16.77 17.69
CA LEU A 294 3.45 17.17 17.25
C LEU A 294 3.20 18.66 17.47
N GLN A 295 3.72 19.22 18.56
CA GLN A 295 3.57 20.65 18.89
C GLN A 295 4.39 21.57 17.96
N ILE A 296 5.54 21.11 17.49
CA ILE A 296 6.41 21.86 16.56
C ILE A 296 5.84 21.89 15.14
N GLN A 297 5.00 20.92 14.76
CA GLN A 297 4.40 20.89 13.42
C GLN A 297 3.55 22.13 13.15
N GLU A 298 3.83 22.80 12.02
CA GLU A 298 3.13 24.01 11.60
C GLU A 298 1.66 23.77 11.27
N GLU A 299 0.86 24.84 11.24
CA GLU A 299 -0.53 24.78 10.78
C GLU A 299 -0.61 24.25 9.33
N VAL A 300 -1.75 23.64 8.98
CA VAL A 300 -1.95 23.08 7.65
C VAL A 300 -1.90 24.20 6.61
N SER A 301 -1.02 24.04 5.61
CA SER A 301 -0.84 25.05 4.55
C SER A 301 -2.05 25.12 3.61
N ASN A 302 -2.10 26.17 2.79
CA ASN A 302 -3.06 26.30 1.68
C ASN A 302 -2.42 25.98 0.31
N ASP A 303 -1.14 25.62 0.29
CA ASP A 303 -0.44 25.19 -0.92
C ASP A 303 -0.44 23.66 -1.05
N VAL A 304 -0.74 23.16 -2.25
CA VAL A 304 -0.89 21.72 -2.51
C VAL A 304 0.40 20.95 -2.24
N GLU A 305 1.56 21.48 -2.62
CA GLU A 305 2.83 20.77 -2.45
C GLU A 305 3.30 20.81 -0.99
N GLU A 306 3.10 21.94 -0.31
CA GLU A 306 3.38 22.04 1.14
C GLU A 306 2.46 21.10 1.96
N VAL A 307 1.16 21.03 1.65
CA VAL A 307 0.23 20.12 2.33
C VAL A 307 0.59 18.65 2.08
N LYS A 308 1.07 18.29 0.87
CA LYS A 308 1.57 16.93 0.59
C LYS A 308 2.79 16.57 1.44
N GLU A 309 3.73 17.49 1.61
CA GLU A 309 4.90 17.28 2.46
C GLU A 309 4.51 17.15 3.94
N GLN A 310 3.62 18.03 4.42
CA GLN A 310 3.05 17.96 5.77
C GLN A 310 2.30 16.63 5.98
N PHE A 311 1.56 16.17 4.98
CA PHE A 311 0.85 14.89 5.00
C PHE A 311 1.81 13.70 5.16
N HIS A 312 2.84 13.60 4.32
CA HIS A 312 3.81 12.50 4.41
C HIS A 312 4.62 12.52 5.71
N THR A 313 4.97 13.71 6.19
CA THR A 313 5.64 13.87 7.48
C THR A 313 4.75 13.37 8.62
N HIS A 314 3.47 13.73 8.59
CA HIS A 314 2.51 13.29 9.60
C HIS A 314 2.14 11.80 9.47
N GLU A 315 2.14 11.24 8.26
CA GLU A 315 1.97 9.80 8.01
C GLU A 315 3.09 8.99 8.67
N ALA A 316 4.36 9.41 8.51
CA ALA A 316 5.49 8.79 9.19
C ALA A 316 5.34 8.85 10.72
N PHE A 317 4.90 9.99 11.25
CA PHE A 317 4.60 10.16 12.67
C PHE A 317 3.48 9.22 13.14
N MET A 318 2.41 9.05 12.36
CA MET A 318 1.31 8.12 12.67
C MET A 318 1.75 6.66 12.67
N MET A 319 2.70 6.28 11.79
CA MET A 319 3.31 4.96 11.83
C MET A 319 4.12 4.74 13.11
N GLU A 320 4.89 5.75 13.55
CA GLU A 320 5.63 5.70 14.81
C GLU A 320 4.72 5.60 16.03
N LEU A 321 3.66 6.42 16.07
CA LEU A 321 2.60 6.34 17.08
C LEU A 321 2.02 4.92 17.14
N THR A 322 1.69 4.33 15.99
CA THR A 322 1.14 2.97 15.91
C THR A 322 2.11 1.91 16.42
N ALA A 323 3.41 2.04 16.14
CA ALA A 323 4.43 1.10 16.60
C ALA A 323 4.51 1.06 18.15
N HIS A 324 4.42 2.22 18.80
CA HIS A 324 4.53 2.36 20.25
C HIS A 324 3.25 2.01 21.02
N GLN A 325 2.12 1.82 20.34
CA GLN A 325 0.86 1.38 20.97
C GLN A 325 1.04 0.11 21.80
N SER A 326 1.80 -0.86 21.28
CA SER A 326 2.05 -2.12 22.00
C SER A 326 2.89 -1.92 23.25
N SER A 327 3.91 -1.07 23.19
CA SER A 327 4.77 -0.74 24.33
C SER A 327 3.97 -0.06 25.46
N VAL A 328 3.10 0.90 25.13
CA VAL A 328 2.19 1.53 26.13
C VAL A 328 1.28 0.49 26.76
N GLY A 329 0.70 -0.41 25.95
CA GLY A 329 -0.14 -1.50 26.45
C GLY A 329 0.61 -2.47 27.38
N ASN A 330 1.86 -2.80 27.05
CA ASN A 330 2.71 -3.66 27.86
C ASN A 330 3.02 -3.04 29.21
N VAL A 331 3.34 -1.74 29.27
CA VAL A 331 3.60 -1.03 30.54
C VAL A 331 2.35 -1.03 31.43
N LEU A 332 1.17 -0.73 30.86
CA LEU A 332 -0.09 -0.79 31.59
C LEU A 332 -0.40 -2.21 32.10
N GLN A 333 -0.10 -3.24 31.31
CA GLN A 333 -0.28 -4.63 31.72
C GLN A 333 0.70 -5.03 32.85
N ALA A 334 1.98 -4.65 32.72
CA ALA A 334 3.00 -4.91 33.73
C ALA A 334 2.68 -4.24 35.07
N GLY A 335 2.21 -2.98 35.06
CA GLY A 335 1.78 -2.28 36.27
C GLY A 335 0.58 -2.96 36.95
N ASN A 336 -0.41 -3.44 36.17
CA ASN A 336 -1.52 -4.21 36.72
C ASN A 336 -1.09 -5.57 37.30
N GLN A 337 -0.11 -6.23 36.69
CA GLN A 337 0.44 -7.49 37.21
C GLN A 337 1.16 -7.28 38.54
N LEU A 338 1.98 -6.22 38.66
CA LEU A 338 2.66 -5.84 39.89
C LEU A 338 1.69 -5.58 41.05
N ILE A 339 0.61 -4.85 40.79
CA ILE A 339 -0.45 -4.62 41.78
C ILE A 339 -1.16 -5.92 42.15
N ALA A 340 -1.43 -6.81 41.18
CA ALA A 340 -2.12 -8.07 41.42
C ALA A 340 -1.30 -9.10 42.23
N GLN A 341 0.03 -9.01 42.18
CA GLN A 341 0.94 -9.89 42.94
C GLN A 341 0.89 -9.63 44.45
N GLY A 342 0.50 -8.42 44.89
CA GLY A 342 0.40 -8.06 46.31
C GLY A 342 1.73 -8.10 47.07
N SER A 343 2.85 -8.06 46.35
CA SER A 343 4.22 -8.04 46.89
C SER A 343 4.70 -6.62 47.25
N LEU A 344 3.94 -5.59 46.86
CA LEU A 344 4.25 -4.18 47.01
C LEU A 344 3.58 -3.58 48.25
N THR A 345 4.12 -2.46 48.73
CA THR A 345 3.48 -1.64 49.76
C THR A 345 2.28 -0.85 49.19
N GLU A 346 1.34 -0.46 50.05
CA GLU A 346 0.17 0.33 49.65
C GLU A 346 0.57 1.68 48.99
N GLU A 347 1.70 2.26 49.41
CA GLU A 347 2.28 3.47 48.81
C GLU A 347 2.82 3.22 47.39
N GLU A 348 3.55 2.12 47.17
CA GLU A 348 4.08 1.73 45.86
C GLU A 348 2.97 1.36 44.87
N GLU A 349 1.93 0.66 45.33
CA GLU A 349 0.77 0.36 44.49
C GLU A 349 0.05 1.63 44.03
N GLU A 350 -0.11 2.62 44.93
CA GLU A 350 -0.74 3.88 44.58
C GLU A 350 0.11 4.70 43.61
N GLU A 351 1.42 4.74 43.80
CA GLU A 351 2.35 5.38 42.85
C GLU A 351 2.25 4.74 41.46
N ILE A 352 2.23 3.40 41.37
CA ILE A 352 2.06 2.70 40.09
C ILE A 352 0.71 3.04 39.44
N ARG A 353 -0.39 3.13 40.21
CA ARG A 353 -1.70 3.55 39.69
C ARG A 353 -1.67 4.97 39.12
N GLU A 354 -1.04 5.90 39.83
CA GLU A 354 -0.89 7.29 39.37
C GLU A 354 -0.05 7.37 38.10
N GLN A 355 1.07 6.65 38.05
CA GLN A 355 1.94 6.56 36.86
C GLN A 355 1.20 6.00 35.64
N MET A 356 0.47 4.89 35.80
CA MET A 356 -0.34 4.31 34.72
C MET A 356 -1.46 5.25 34.25
N SER A 357 -2.12 5.94 35.18
CA SER A 357 -3.16 6.92 34.87
C SER A 357 -2.60 8.10 34.06
N LEU A 358 -1.45 8.64 34.47
CA LEU A 358 -0.74 9.70 33.76
C LEU A 358 -0.30 9.26 32.37
N LEU A 359 0.31 8.07 32.27
CA LEU A 359 0.73 7.48 31.00
C LEU A 359 -0.44 7.37 30.02
N ASN A 360 -1.55 6.76 30.47
CA ASN A 360 -2.73 6.55 29.64
C ASN A 360 -3.36 7.88 29.20
N SER A 361 -3.42 8.87 30.11
CA SER A 361 -3.94 10.21 29.80
C SER A 361 -3.10 10.92 28.72
N ARG A 362 -1.78 10.93 28.88
CA ARG A 362 -0.85 11.56 27.92
C ARG A 362 -0.90 10.88 26.55
N TRP A 363 -0.84 9.55 26.54
CA TRP A 363 -0.98 8.76 25.32
C TRP A 363 -2.29 9.07 24.59
N GLU A 364 -3.43 9.08 25.31
CA GLU A 364 -4.73 9.30 24.69
C GLU A 364 -4.87 10.73 24.15
N ASN A 365 -4.37 11.73 24.89
CA ASN A 365 -4.33 13.12 24.41
C ASN A 365 -3.50 13.26 23.13
N LEU A 366 -2.30 12.68 23.10
CA LEU A 366 -1.43 12.68 21.93
C LEU A 366 -2.10 12.00 20.73
N ARG A 367 -2.70 10.82 20.96
CA ARG A 367 -3.41 10.04 19.94
C ARG A 367 -4.57 10.82 19.34
N VAL A 368 -5.42 11.42 20.17
CA VAL A 368 -6.56 12.23 19.71
C VAL A 368 -6.07 13.45 18.91
N ALA A 369 -5.10 14.20 19.44
CA ALA A 369 -4.56 15.38 18.76
C ALA A 369 -3.93 15.04 17.39
N SER A 370 -3.28 13.88 17.29
CA SER A 370 -2.71 13.36 16.05
C SER A 370 -3.80 12.96 15.05
N MET A 371 -4.85 12.28 15.50
CA MET A 371 -6.00 11.96 14.63
C MET A 371 -6.73 13.20 14.13
N ASP A 372 -6.91 14.22 14.97
CA ASP A 372 -7.52 15.49 14.57
C ASP A 372 -6.68 16.22 13.52
N ARG A 373 -5.35 16.17 13.65
CA ARG A 373 -4.43 16.72 12.65
C ARG A 373 -4.49 15.94 11.34
N GLN A 374 -4.47 14.61 11.39
CA GLN A 374 -4.61 13.74 10.23
C GLN A 374 -5.92 14.04 9.48
N ALA A 375 -7.04 14.16 10.19
CA ALA A 375 -8.33 14.50 9.60
C ALA A 375 -8.31 15.88 8.91
N ARG A 376 -7.70 16.89 9.55
CA ARG A 376 -7.55 18.23 8.93
C ARG A 376 -6.65 18.22 7.69
N LEU A 377 -5.55 17.48 7.72
CA LEU A 377 -4.69 17.33 6.54
C LEU A 377 -5.44 16.67 5.38
N HIS A 378 -6.23 15.63 5.65
CA HIS A 378 -7.10 14.98 4.64
C HIS A 378 -8.12 15.93 4.06
N GLU A 379 -8.85 16.66 4.91
CA GLU A 379 -9.89 17.60 4.50
C GLU A 379 -9.31 18.68 3.57
N VAL A 380 -8.24 19.35 4.01
CA VAL A 380 -7.61 20.42 3.22
C VAL A 380 -7.02 19.87 1.92
N LEU A 381 -6.37 18.70 1.96
CA LEU A 381 -5.83 18.09 0.75
C LEU A 381 -6.96 17.76 -0.24
N MET A 382 -8.05 17.14 0.20
CA MET A 382 -9.21 16.82 -0.64
C MET A 382 -9.83 18.08 -1.28
N ASP A 383 -9.99 19.15 -0.50
CA ASP A 383 -10.54 20.42 -0.99
C ASP A 383 -9.64 21.05 -2.05
N LEU A 384 -8.33 21.10 -1.81
CA LEU A 384 -7.36 21.64 -2.77
C LEU A 384 -7.31 20.79 -4.05
N GLN A 385 -7.37 19.47 -3.93
CA GLN A 385 -7.42 18.55 -5.07
C GLN A 385 -8.68 18.79 -5.91
N GLN A 386 -9.84 18.89 -5.27
CA GLN A 386 -11.10 19.19 -5.95
C GLN A 386 -11.06 20.56 -6.65
N GLN A 387 -10.44 21.57 -6.02
CA GLN A 387 -10.27 22.89 -6.61
C GLN A 387 -9.38 22.85 -7.87
N GLN A 388 -8.26 22.10 -7.85
CA GLN A 388 -7.38 21.94 -9.01
C GLN A 388 -8.09 21.22 -10.17
N LEU A 389 -8.87 20.17 -9.88
CA LEU A 389 -9.66 19.48 -10.90
C LEU A 389 -10.73 20.37 -11.53
N GLN A 390 -11.40 21.19 -10.70
CA GLN A 390 -12.39 22.15 -11.19
C GLN A 390 -11.74 23.20 -12.09
N GLN A 391 -10.58 23.74 -11.70
CA GLN A 391 -9.83 24.69 -12.52
C GLN A 391 -9.43 24.09 -13.88
N LEU A 392 -8.95 22.84 -13.90
CA LEU A 392 -8.62 22.14 -15.15
C LEU A 392 -9.86 21.92 -16.02
N SER A 393 -10.99 21.53 -15.42
CA SER A 393 -12.26 21.35 -16.13
C SER A 393 -12.75 22.64 -16.77
N ASP A 394 -12.68 23.75 -16.05
CA ASP A 394 -13.08 25.08 -16.54
C ASP A 394 -12.15 25.56 -17.65
N TRP A 395 -10.85 25.32 -17.52
CA TRP A 395 -9.87 25.63 -18.57
C TRP A 395 -10.14 24.78 -19.82
N LEU A 396 -10.27 23.46 -19.70
CA LEU A 396 -10.58 22.56 -20.82
C LEU A 396 -11.84 22.99 -21.56
N THR A 397 -12.87 23.39 -20.82
CA THR A 397 -14.13 23.87 -21.40
C THR A 397 -13.93 25.15 -22.22
N GLN A 398 -13.07 26.07 -21.77
CA GLN A 398 -12.74 27.29 -22.50
C GLN A 398 -11.89 26.98 -23.74
N THR A 399 -10.90 26.10 -23.59
CA THR A 399 -10.02 25.64 -24.66
C THR A 399 -10.79 24.92 -25.76
N GLU A 400 -11.72 24.02 -25.43
CA GLU A 400 -12.62 23.35 -26.38
C GLU A 400 -13.50 24.35 -27.16
N LYS A 401 -14.00 25.41 -26.50
CA LYS A 401 -14.74 26.49 -27.17
C LYS A 401 -13.85 27.32 -28.10
N ARG A 402 -12.61 27.58 -27.71
CA ARG A 402 -11.61 28.28 -28.52
C ARG A 402 -11.24 27.45 -29.76
N ILE A 403 -11.01 26.15 -29.59
CA ILE A 403 -10.79 25.18 -30.67
C ILE A 403 -11.93 25.25 -31.70
N LYS A 404 -13.19 25.13 -31.25
CA LYS A 404 -14.35 25.20 -32.16
C LYS A 404 -14.42 26.52 -32.94
N ARG A 405 -14.01 27.63 -32.33
CA ARG A 405 -13.98 28.95 -32.99
C ARG A 405 -12.92 29.00 -34.09
N ILE A 406 -11.71 28.53 -33.78
CA ILE A 406 -10.58 28.47 -34.72
C ILE A 406 -10.92 27.57 -35.92
N GLU A 407 -11.71 26.50 -35.72
CA GLU A 407 -12.18 25.67 -36.83
C GLU A 407 -13.14 26.39 -37.79
N MET A 408 -13.88 27.38 -37.31
CA MET A 408 -14.85 28.14 -38.11
C MET A 408 -14.22 29.33 -38.84
N GLU A 409 -13.31 30.06 -38.18
CA GLU A 409 -12.53 31.17 -38.76
C GLU A 409 -11.12 31.15 -38.16
N PRO A 410 -10.04 31.03 -38.97
CA PRO A 410 -8.67 30.94 -38.45
C PRO A 410 -7.92 32.28 -38.52
N PRO A 411 -7.97 33.13 -37.49
CA PRO A 411 -6.96 34.17 -37.32
C PRO A 411 -5.65 33.52 -36.84
N ALA A 412 -4.53 33.87 -37.49
CA ALA A 412 -3.22 33.27 -37.21
C ALA A 412 -2.69 33.54 -35.80
N GLU A 413 -3.11 34.64 -35.16
CA GLU A 413 -2.67 35.07 -33.82
C GLU A 413 -3.27 34.20 -32.69
N ASP A 414 -4.47 33.65 -32.88
CA ASP A 414 -5.17 32.85 -31.86
C ASP A 414 -4.52 31.47 -31.62
N MET A 415 -3.59 31.03 -32.48
CA MET A 415 -3.01 29.69 -32.41
C MET A 415 -1.70 29.62 -31.61
N GLU A 416 -0.83 30.63 -31.75
CA GLU A 416 0.43 30.69 -31.01
C GLU A 416 0.16 30.91 -29.50
N GLU A 417 -0.85 31.72 -29.17
CA GLU A 417 -1.31 31.90 -27.80
C GLU A 417 -1.96 30.61 -27.22
N LEU A 418 -2.70 29.84 -28.02
CA LEU A 418 -3.26 28.55 -27.60
C LEU A 418 -2.17 27.53 -27.28
N GLN A 419 -1.06 27.55 -28.01
CA GLN A 419 0.07 26.66 -27.80
C GLN A 419 0.81 26.99 -26.50
N ASN A 420 1.07 28.28 -26.24
CA ASN A 420 1.67 28.74 -24.99
C ASN A 420 0.78 28.40 -23.77
N ASP A 421 -0.53 28.57 -23.89
CA ASP A 421 -1.49 28.19 -22.85
C ASP A 421 -1.46 26.68 -22.56
N LEU A 422 -1.29 25.85 -23.60
CA LEU A 422 -1.17 24.41 -23.47
C LEU A 422 0.07 23.99 -22.69
N GLU A 423 1.21 24.64 -22.94
CA GLU A 423 2.47 24.35 -22.24
C GLU A 423 2.40 24.73 -20.76
N VAL A 424 1.77 25.86 -20.44
CA VAL A 424 1.55 26.30 -19.05
C VAL A 424 0.63 25.33 -18.31
N GLU A 425 -0.47 24.90 -18.94
CA GLU A 425 -1.41 23.96 -18.31
C GLU A 425 -0.90 22.53 -18.25
N GLN A 426 0.00 22.11 -19.15
CA GLN A 426 0.64 20.81 -19.07
C GLN A 426 1.40 20.63 -17.75
N VAL A 427 2.00 21.69 -17.20
CA VAL A 427 2.69 21.64 -15.89
C VAL A 427 1.70 21.36 -14.76
N LYS A 428 0.51 21.98 -14.80
CA LYS A 428 -0.55 21.77 -13.79
C LYS A 428 -1.19 20.39 -13.92
N VAL A 429 -1.43 19.92 -15.14
CA VAL A 429 -1.90 18.56 -15.44
C VAL A 429 -0.88 17.52 -14.94
N ASN A 430 0.42 17.76 -15.12
CA ASN A 430 1.46 16.88 -14.59
C ASN A 430 1.42 16.81 -13.06
N SER A 431 1.21 17.93 -12.36
CA SER A 431 1.03 17.96 -10.90
C SER A 431 -0.23 17.19 -10.46
N LEU A 432 -1.33 17.31 -11.22
CA LEU A 432 -2.58 16.57 -11.01
C LEU A 432 -2.44 15.06 -11.26
N THR A 433 -1.61 14.60 -12.20
CA THR A 433 -1.29 13.16 -12.38
C THR A 433 -0.46 12.58 -11.23
N HIS A 434 0.23 13.42 -10.45
CA HIS A 434 0.99 13.01 -9.27
C HIS A 434 0.20 13.22 -7.96
N MET A 435 -1.11 13.42 -8.07
CA MET A 435 -1.99 13.61 -6.93
C MET A 435 -2.21 12.29 -6.17
N VAL A 436 -2.00 12.33 -4.86
CA VAL A 436 -2.24 11.20 -3.96
C VAL A 436 -3.72 11.24 -3.57
N VAL A 437 -4.54 10.35 -4.13
CA VAL A 437 -5.89 10.11 -3.61
C VAL A 437 -5.72 9.33 -2.31
N VAL A 438 -5.82 10.00 -1.16
CA VAL A 438 -5.86 9.28 0.09
C VAL A 438 -7.27 8.76 0.31
N VAL A 439 -7.42 7.45 0.17
CA VAL A 439 -8.64 6.74 0.56
C VAL A 439 -8.59 6.58 2.07
N ASP A 440 -9.38 7.37 2.79
CA ASP A 440 -9.77 7.02 4.16
C ASP A 440 -10.69 5.80 4.05
N GLU A 441 -10.48 4.75 4.85
CA GLU A 441 -11.39 3.60 4.91
C GLU A 441 -12.82 4.02 5.33
N ASN A 442 -12.98 5.24 5.90
CA ASN A 442 -14.26 5.85 6.24
C ASN A 442 -14.80 6.84 5.19
N SER A 443 -13.99 7.34 4.24
CA SER A 443 -14.52 8.12 3.11
C SER A 443 -15.08 7.12 2.09
N GLY A 444 -16.40 7.02 2.07
CA GLY A 444 -17.10 5.95 1.34
C GLY A 444 -16.57 5.75 -0.07
N GLU A 445 -16.53 4.49 -0.50
CA GLU A 445 -16.15 3.99 -1.83
C GLU A 445 -16.72 4.83 -3.01
N SER A 446 -17.79 5.61 -2.76
CA SER A 446 -18.41 6.55 -3.69
C SER A 446 -17.63 7.85 -3.95
N THR A 447 -16.94 8.45 -2.96
CA THR A 447 -16.25 9.74 -3.15
C THR A 447 -14.96 9.58 -3.93
N THR A 448 -14.24 8.48 -3.70
CA THR A 448 -13.05 8.09 -4.44
C THR A 448 -13.39 7.68 -5.87
N ALA A 449 -14.45 6.89 -6.06
CA ALA A 449 -14.95 6.53 -7.39
C ALA A 449 -15.41 7.75 -8.21
N ALA A 450 -16.07 8.74 -7.56
CA ALA A 450 -16.46 9.98 -8.23
C ALA A 450 -15.25 10.81 -8.68
N LEU A 451 -14.20 10.87 -7.85
CA LEU A 451 -12.94 11.55 -8.19
C LEU A 451 -12.20 10.84 -9.34
N GLU A 452 -12.18 9.51 -9.34
CA GLU A 452 -11.62 8.69 -10.41
C GLU A 452 -12.34 8.90 -11.75
N GLU A 453 -13.68 8.91 -11.74
CA GLU A 453 -14.48 9.18 -12.94
C GLU A 453 -14.22 10.60 -13.49
N GLN A 454 -14.10 11.59 -12.60
CA GLN A 454 -13.73 12.95 -12.98
C GLN A 454 -12.32 13.03 -13.59
N LEU A 455 -11.33 12.37 -12.99
CA LEU A 455 -9.97 12.30 -13.51
C LEU A 455 -9.91 11.64 -14.89
N GLN A 456 -10.62 10.52 -15.07
CA GLN A 456 -10.70 9.83 -16.35
C GLN A 456 -11.32 10.74 -17.43
N SER A 457 -12.45 11.37 -17.12
CA SER A 457 -13.13 12.30 -18.03
C SER A 457 -12.24 13.49 -18.42
N LEU A 458 -11.55 14.10 -17.46
CA LEU A 458 -10.62 15.20 -17.73
C LEU A 458 -9.40 14.74 -18.54
N GLY A 459 -8.88 13.54 -18.28
CA GLY A 459 -7.79 12.94 -19.04
C GLY A 459 -8.15 12.67 -20.51
N GLU A 460 -9.35 12.16 -20.77
CA GLU A 460 -9.85 11.95 -22.13
C GLU A 460 -10.00 13.27 -22.90
N ARG A 461 -10.55 14.30 -22.24
CA ARG A 461 -10.69 15.65 -22.80
C ARG A 461 -9.35 16.31 -23.08
N TRP A 462 -8.41 16.23 -22.14
CA TRP A 462 -7.03 16.72 -22.32
C TRP A 462 -6.35 16.04 -23.52
N ALA A 463 -6.42 14.71 -23.62
CA ALA A 463 -5.86 13.97 -24.74
C ALA A 463 -6.49 14.39 -26.09
N ALA A 464 -7.78 14.68 -26.12
CA ALA A 464 -8.45 15.17 -27.31
C ALA A 464 -7.94 16.56 -27.74
N VAL A 465 -7.79 17.49 -26.78
CA VAL A 465 -7.21 18.82 -27.01
C VAL A 465 -5.78 18.70 -27.55
N CYS A 466 -4.91 17.89 -26.92
CA CYS A 466 -3.53 17.70 -27.38
C CYS A 466 -3.46 17.14 -28.81
N ARG A 467 -4.26 16.11 -29.13
CA ARG A 467 -4.32 15.54 -30.48
C ARG A 467 -4.74 16.58 -31.52
N TRP A 468 -5.75 17.38 -31.20
CA TRP A 468 -6.24 18.42 -32.11
C TRP A 468 -5.15 19.47 -32.40
N THR A 469 -4.46 19.94 -31.37
CA THR A 469 -3.40 20.96 -31.50
C THR A 469 -2.26 20.44 -32.38
N GLU A 470 -1.83 19.19 -32.17
CA GLU A 470 -0.80 18.53 -32.97
C GLU A 470 -1.22 18.37 -34.44
N GLU A 471 -2.43 17.88 -34.71
CA GLU A 471 -2.94 17.73 -36.08
C GLU A 471 -3.04 19.07 -36.83
N LYS A 472 -3.41 20.14 -36.13
CA LYS A 472 -3.50 21.49 -36.71
C LYS A 472 -2.12 22.08 -36.97
N TRP A 473 -1.18 21.87 -36.05
CA TRP A 473 0.20 22.29 -36.21
C TRP A 473 0.85 21.64 -37.45
N GLN A 474 0.68 20.33 -37.63
CA GLN A 474 1.18 19.62 -38.80
C GLN A 474 0.60 20.18 -40.10
N LYS A 475 -0.71 20.45 -40.16
CA LYS A 475 -1.35 21.08 -41.32
C LYS A 475 -0.80 22.47 -41.61
N LEU A 476 -0.52 23.29 -40.60
CA LEU A 476 0.10 24.60 -40.79
C LEU A 476 1.53 24.48 -41.32
N GLN A 477 2.32 23.53 -40.81
CA GLN A 477 3.68 23.28 -41.33
C GLN A 477 3.66 22.86 -42.80
N GLU A 478 2.72 22.00 -43.20
CA GLU A 478 2.52 21.62 -44.59
C GLU A 478 2.17 22.83 -45.47
N VAL A 479 1.22 23.66 -45.04
CA VAL A 479 0.83 24.88 -45.75
C VAL A 479 2.00 25.86 -45.85
N PHE A 480 2.76 26.04 -44.76
CA PHE A 480 3.94 26.90 -44.73
C PHE A 480 5.03 26.41 -45.69
N LEU A 481 5.28 25.10 -45.76
CA LEU A 481 6.23 24.50 -46.69
C LEU A 481 5.83 24.76 -48.15
N VAL A 482 4.54 24.56 -48.47
CA VAL A 482 3.98 24.86 -49.80
C VAL A 482 4.11 26.36 -50.11
N TRP A 483 3.89 27.22 -49.12
CA TRP A 483 4.00 28.68 -49.29
C TRP A 483 5.45 29.12 -49.53
N GLN A 484 6.43 28.54 -48.82
CA GLN A 484 7.86 28.77 -49.08
C GLN A 484 8.28 28.30 -50.47
N GLN A 485 7.74 27.15 -50.92
CA GLN A 485 7.99 26.64 -52.27
C GLN A 485 7.40 27.60 -53.32
N LEU A 486 6.18 28.10 -53.11
CA LEU A 486 5.54 29.08 -53.97
C LEU A 486 6.35 30.40 -54.04
N LEU A 487 6.87 30.87 -52.91
CA LEU A 487 7.76 32.04 -52.88
C LEU A 487 9.05 31.80 -53.66
N SER A 488 9.69 30.65 -53.46
CA SER A 488 10.91 30.27 -54.18
C SER A 488 10.66 30.21 -55.70
N ASP A 489 9.55 29.60 -56.10
CA ASP A 489 9.11 29.53 -57.49
C ASP A 489 8.82 30.94 -58.05
N GLN A 490 8.14 31.80 -57.29
CA GLN A 490 7.84 33.17 -57.72
C GLN A 490 9.13 33.99 -57.94
N VAL A 491 10.14 33.83 -57.07
CA VAL A 491 11.46 34.44 -57.22
C VAL A 491 12.19 33.87 -58.44
N GLY A 492 12.17 32.54 -58.63
CA GLY A 492 12.75 31.86 -59.79
C GLY A 492 12.12 32.29 -61.12
N TRP A 493 10.80 32.48 -61.15
CA TRP A 493 10.07 33.04 -62.29
C TRP A 493 10.47 34.49 -62.57
N ARG A 494 10.59 35.32 -61.53
CA ARG A 494 10.97 36.74 -61.65
C ARG A 494 12.39 36.89 -62.19
N VAL A 495 13.34 36.05 -61.74
CA VAL A 495 14.72 35.99 -62.25
C VAL A 495 14.76 35.50 -63.69
N SER A 496 14.04 34.42 -64.02
CA SER A 496 13.97 33.86 -65.38
C SER A 496 13.36 34.85 -66.39
N HIS A 497 12.34 35.61 -65.98
CA HIS A 497 11.73 36.65 -66.80
C HIS A 497 12.65 37.87 -66.99
N HIS A 498 13.47 38.20 -65.99
CA HIS A 498 14.49 39.25 -66.10
C HIS A 498 15.63 38.84 -67.05
N PHE A 499 16.07 37.58 -67.02
CA PHE A 499 17.04 37.04 -67.98
C PHE A 499 16.49 36.93 -69.40
N LYS A 500 15.21 36.55 -69.59
CA LYS A 500 14.56 36.57 -70.91
C LYS A 500 14.43 37.98 -71.48
N LYS A 501 14.14 39.00 -70.65
CA LYS A 501 14.12 40.41 -71.10
C LYS A 501 15.51 40.93 -71.50
N LYS A 502 16.59 40.50 -70.83
CA LYS A 502 17.97 40.88 -71.20
C LYS A 502 18.50 40.18 -72.47
N LYS A 503 17.95 39.04 -72.88
CA LYS A 503 18.33 38.35 -74.14
C LYS A 503 17.62 38.88 -75.39
N ASN A 504 16.59 39.72 -75.24
CA ASN A 504 15.82 40.31 -76.34
C ASN A 504 16.15 41.80 -76.58
N PHE A 505 17.27 42.28 -76.05
CA PHE A 505 17.81 43.63 -76.29
C PHE A 505 19.21 43.55 -76.89
#